data_AF-A0A1C3YKL2-F1
#
_entry.id   AF-A0A1C3YKL2-F1
#
_cell.length_a   1.000
_cell.length_b   1.000
_cell.length_c   1.000
_cell.angle_alpha   90.00
_cell.angle_beta   90.00
_cell.angle_gamma   90.00
#
_symmetry.space_group_name_H-M   'P 1'
#
loop_
_entity.id
_entity.type
_entity.pdbx_description
1 polymer ?
#
loop_
_entity_poly.entity_id
_entity_poly.type
_entity_poly.pdbx_seq_one_letter_code
_entity_poly.pdbx_strand_id
1 'polypeptide(L)'
;MPFYSSSGSSYRPAKKCQMRHCDREVGFYESSNKNSFYCPRHSCHANYKCRTPSEDGERFCKTHAVCAHYGCGKRISEEDKSFRYSKGGKDSWLCSDHRCKADDCYKHRRDSNTKYCDDHAKENKCEVSDCSSDRSSKHYCEKHTCQHPDCTRKTLNSGRSKEKCRHHQPCASPGCTRHVDLDAYNIPKKFCAHHGQCRIHRCHGIVRTGSWYCAEHECYIVTCHRPKDLSNAPGTRFCHRRIQMFRCRLYKFSPRLKGSSCPEMLSTYLRTTRLL
;
A
#
# COMPACT_ATOMS: atom_id res chain seq x y z
N MET A 1 42.14 -81.36 18.43
CA MET A 1 40.90 -81.45 17.61
C MET A 1 39.79 -81.92 18.54
N PRO A 2 38.62 -81.26 18.68
CA PRO A 2 37.83 -80.49 17.67
C PRO A 2 37.62 -79.00 18.05
N PHE A 3 37.67 -78.03 17.12
CA PHE A 3 36.68 -77.50 16.14
C PHE A 3 35.68 -76.45 16.66
N TYR A 4 35.97 -75.19 16.27
CA TYR A 4 35.13 -74.07 15.80
C TYR A 4 33.70 -73.86 16.33
N SER A 5 33.39 -72.60 16.61
CA SER A 5 32.36 -71.87 15.84
C SER A 5 32.54 -70.35 15.97
N SER A 6 33.13 -69.75 14.94
CA SER A 6 33.11 -68.30 14.71
C SER A 6 31.71 -67.88 14.31
N SER A 7 31.20 -66.85 14.98
CA SER A 7 29.90 -66.24 14.72
C SER A 7 29.78 -65.78 13.26
N GLY A 8 28.87 -66.40 12.51
CA GLY A 8 28.55 -66.01 11.14
C GLY A 8 27.91 -64.62 11.11
N SER A 9 28.69 -63.62 10.73
CA SER A 9 28.16 -62.34 10.26
C SER A 9 27.32 -62.61 9.01
N SER A 10 26.01 -62.40 9.07
CA SER A 10 25.12 -62.57 7.92
C SER A 10 25.49 -61.53 6.86
N TYR A 11 26.33 -61.90 5.91
CA TYR A 11 26.66 -61.07 4.76
C TYR A 11 25.40 -60.84 3.93
N ARG A 12 24.71 -59.72 4.14
CA ARG A 12 23.66 -59.27 3.23
C ARG A 12 24.36 -58.63 2.03
N PRO A 13 24.17 -59.13 0.80
CA PRO A 13 24.77 -58.52 -0.37
C PRO A 13 24.33 -57.06 -0.46
N ALA A 14 25.28 -56.13 -0.52
CA ALA A 14 24.97 -54.73 -0.69
C ALA A 14 24.21 -54.52 -2.00
N LYS A 15 22.99 -53.99 -1.94
CA LYS A 15 22.19 -53.72 -3.14
C LYS A 15 22.92 -52.68 -3.99
N LYS A 16 23.07 -52.96 -5.28
CA LYS A 16 23.71 -52.06 -6.24
C LYS A 16 22.72 -51.07 -6.83
N CYS A 17 23.24 -49.91 -7.22
CA CYS A 17 22.49 -48.87 -7.91
C CYS A 17 21.83 -49.43 -9.19
N GLN A 18 20.57 -49.09 -9.43
CA GLN A 18 19.87 -49.50 -10.66
C GLN A 18 20.22 -48.62 -11.89
N MET A 19 21.08 -47.61 -11.74
CA MET A 19 21.53 -46.78 -12.87
C MET A 19 22.47 -47.59 -13.77
N ARG A 20 22.29 -47.50 -15.10
CA ARG A 20 23.19 -48.15 -16.07
C ARG A 20 24.62 -47.66 -15.85
N HIS A 21 25.59 -48.57 -15.86
CA HIS A 21 27.02 -48.27 -15.67
C HIS A 21 27.38 -47.67 -14.30
N CYS A 22 26.65 -48.02 -13.23
CA CYS A 22 26.95 -47.59 -11.87
C CYS A 22 26.97 -48.79 -10.88
N ASP A 23 28.16 -49.15 -10.40
CA ASP A 23 28.36 -50.27 -9.46
C ASP A 23 28.38 -49.83 -7.97
N ARG A 24 27.97 -48.58 -7.71
CA ARG A 24 27.89 -48.02 -6.35
C ARG A 24 26.78 -48.70 -5.56
N GLU A 25 26.96 -48.76 -4.25
CA GLU A 25 25.97 -49.28 -3.33
C GLU A 25 24.82 -48.27 -3.15
N VAL A 26 23.60 -48.77 -3.00
CA VAL A 26 22.44 -47.91 -2.74
C VAL A 26 22.49 -47.33 -1.33
N GLY A 27 21.98 -46.11 -1.18
CA GLY A 27 21.83 -45.49 0.13
C GLY A 27 20.79 -46.25 0.98
N PHE A 28 21.06 -46.37 2.27
CA PHE A 28 20.12 -46.90 3.26
C PHE A 28 19.44 -45.73 3.98
N TYR A 29 18.10 -45.73 4.00
CA TYR A 29 17.34 -44.73 4.75
C TYR A 29 16.99 -45.29 6.14
N GLU A 30 17.75 -44.87 7.15
CA GLU A 30 17.55 -45.28 8.56
C GLU A 30 16.12 -45.04 9.04
N SER A 31 15.53 -43.88 8.67
CA SER A 31 14.18 -43.48 9.06
C SER A 31 13.06 -44.42 8.59
N SER A 32 13.32 -45.25 7.57
CA SER A 32 12.31 -46.13 6.98
C SER A 32 12.76 -47.59 6.87
N ASN A 33 13.95 -47.93 7.38
CA ASN A 33 14.59 -49.25 7.31
C ASN A 33 14.53 -49.85 5.89
N LYS A 34 14.73 -49.01 4.87
CA LYS A 34 14.59 -49.36 3.45
C LYS A 34 15.77 -48.85 2.64
N ASN A 35 16.15 -49.64 1.64
CA ASN A 35 17.16 -49.25 0.67
C ASN A 35 16.52 -48.39 -0.42
N SER A 36 17.24 -47.36 -0.86
CA SER A 36 16.96 -46.65 -2.11
C SER A 36 17.08 -47.60 -3.31
N PHE A 37 16.44 -47.26 -4.43
CA PHE A 37 16.69 -47.89 -5.72
C PHE A 37 18.04 -47.46 -6.33
N TYR A 38 18.56 -46.31 -5.88
CA TYR A 38 19.74 -45.66 -6.44
C TYR A 38 20.76 -45.30 -5.36
N CYS A 39 22.04 -45.22 -5.74
CA CYS A 39 23.09 -44.70 -4.86
C CYS A 39 22.86 -43.23 -4.50
N PRO A 40 23.51 -42.67 -3.46
CA PRO A 40 23.33 -41.28 -3.06
C PRO A 40 23.56 -40.23 -4.16
N ARG A 41 24.33 -40.57 -5.21
CA ARG A 41 24.56 -39.71 -6.38
C ARG A 41 23.41 -39.69 -7.39
N HIS A 42 22.62 -40.77 -7.42
CA HIS A 42 21.52 -40.99 -8.39
C HIS A 42 20.14 -41.00 -7.72
N SER A 43 20.08 -40.92 -6.40
CA SER A 43 18.83 -40.92 -5.64
C SER A 43 18.20 -39.53 -5.66
N CYS A 44 16.92 -39.48 -6.04
CA CYS A 44 16.12 -38.28 -5.86
C CYS A 44 15.86 -38.04 -4.35
N HIS A 45 16.24 -36.87 -3.85
CA HIS A 45 16.06 -36.48 -2.45
C HIS A 45 14.61 -36.19 -2.06
N ALA A 46 13.65 -36.24 -3.00
CA ALA A 46 12.25 -35.99 -2.71
C ALA A 46 11.62 -37.04 -1.80
N ASN A 47 11.92 -38.32 -2.08
CA ASN A 47 11.34 -39.45 -1.36
C ASN A 47 12.18 -40.70 -1.67
N TYR A 48 12.46 -41.51 -0.65
CA TYR A 48 13.14 -42.80 -0.80
C TYR A 48 12.41 -43.79 -1.73
N LYS A 49 11.12 -43.56 -1.99
CA LYS A 49 10.30 -44.35 -2.93
C LYS A 49 10.41 -43.89 -4.39
N CYS A 50 11.08 -42.77 -4.68
CA CYS A 50 11.19 -42.27 -6.05
C CYS A 50 11.99 -43.26 -6.90
N ARG A 51 11.37 -43.75 -7.99
CA ARG A 51 11.96 -44.69 -8.94
C ARG A 51 12.61 -44.00 -10.15
N THR A 52 12.68 -42.67 -10.14
CA THR A 52 13.31 -41.91 -11.20
C THR A 52 14.67 -41.43 -10.71
N PRO A 53 15.77 -41.78 -11.38
CA PRO A 53 17.08 -41.33 -10.95
C PRO A 53 17.22 -39.82 -11.13
N SER A 54 18.01 -39.18 -10.27
CA SER A 54 18.52 -37.84 -10.55
C SER A 54 19.58 -37.89 -11.65
N GLU A 55 19.73 -36.78 -12.38
CA GLU A 55 20.89 -36.61 -13.25
C GLU A 55 22.16 -36.50 -12.39
N ASP A 56 23.32 -36.78 -12.98
CA ASP A 56 24.56 -36.87 -12.24
C ASP A 56 24.87 -35.59 -11.45
N GLY A 57 24.88 -35.70 -10.12
CA GLY A 57 25.15 -34.57 -9.22
C GLY A 57 23.92 -33.72 -8.87
N GLU A 58 22.78 -33.95 -9.52
CA GLU A 58 21.52 -33.29 -9.20
C GLU A 58 20.86 -33.91 -7.97
N ARG A 59 20.27 -33.06 -7.12
CA ARG A 59 19.57 -33.51 -5.90
C ARG A 59 18.18 -34.11 -6.20
N PHE A 60 17.55 -33.70 -7.30
CA PHE A 60 16.19 -34.11 -7.67
C PHE A 60 16.15 -34.66 -9.08
N CYS A 61 15.25 -35.61 -9.34
CA CYS A 61 14.99 -36.07 -10.69
C CYS A 61 14.20 -35.04 -11.50
N LYS A 62 14.14 -35.21 -12.83
CA LYS A 62 13.52 -34.26 -13.77
C LYS A 62 12.09 -33.83 -13.41
N THR A 63 11.32 -34.70 -12.76
CA THR A 63 9.94 -34.42 -12.36
C THR A 63 9.87 -33.69 -11.02
N HIS A 64 10.68 -34.11 -10.04
CA HIS A 64 10.72 -33.50 -8.71
C HIS A 64 11.49 -32.18 -8.66
N ALA A 65 12.32 -31.93 -9.68
CA ALA A 65 13.07 -30.68 -9.88
C ALA A 65 12.19 -29.52 -10.33
N VAL A 66 10.94 -29.74 -10.78
CA VAL A 66 10.08 -28.74 -11.43
C VAL A 66 8.86 -28.43 -10.56
N CYS A 67 8.41 -27.18 -10.60
CA CYS A 67 7.19 -26.75 -9.92
C CYS A 67 5.99 -27.53 -10.47
N ALA A 68 5.21 -28.12 -9.58
CA ALA A 68 4.03 -28.91 -9.93
C ALA A 68 2.84 -28.08 -10.43
N HIS A 69 2.92 -26.75 -10.39
CA HIS A 69 1.88 -25.90 -10.96
C HIS A 69 1.96 -25.97 -12.48
N TYR A 70 0.83 -26.30 -13.11
CA TYR A 70 0.72 -26.45 -14.55
C TYR A 70 1.20 -25.19 -15.28
N GLY A 71 2.10 -25.34 -16.25
CA GLY A 71 2.64 -24.23 -17.03
C GLY A 71 3.68 -23.35 -16.32
N CYS A 72 4.05 -23.62 -15.06
CA CYS A 72 5.03 -22.80 -14.35
C CYS A 72 6.47 -22.99 -14.89
N GLY A 73 6.91 -24.24 -15.08
CA GLY A 73 8.24 -24.56 -15.60
C GLY A 73 9.44 -24.19 -14.71
N LYS A 74 9.24 -23.46 -13.60
CA LYS A 74 10.32 -23.12 -12.66
C LYS A 74 10.94 -24.39 -12.08
N ARG A 75 12.26 -24.40 -12.00
CA ARG A 75 13.04 -25.48 -11.39
C ARG A 75 13.53 -25.06 -10.01
N ILE A 76 13.74 -26.03 -9.13
CA ILE A 76 14.37 -25.82 -7.83
C ILE A 76 15.77 -25.25 -8.07
N SER A 77 16.07 -24.10 -7.49
CA SER A 77 17.43 -23.54 -7.45
C SER A 77 17.98 -23.56 -6.02
N GLU A 78 19.29 -23.42 -5.85
CA GLU A 78 19.95 -23.42 -4.53
C GLU A 78 19.47 -22.27 -3.60
N GLU A 79 18.80 -21.27 -4.16
CA GLU A 79 18.24 -20.12 -3.42
C GLU A 79 16.92 -20.44 -2.70
N ASP A 80 16.27 -21.56 -3.02
CA ASP A 80 15.06 -22.04 -2.34
C ASP A 80 15.40 -22.67 -0.98
N LYS A 81 15.97 -21.90 -0.05
CA LYS A 81 16.41 -22.35 1.29
C LYS A 81 15.28 -22.92 2.16
N SER A 82 14.02 -22.68 1.80
CA SER A 82 12.84 -23.21 2.49
C SER A 82 12.35 -24.54 1.88
N PHE A 83 13.29 -25.36 1.40
CA PHE A 83 13.00 -26.58 0.67
C PHE A 83 12.52 -27.70 1.61
N ARG A 84 11.22 -28.01 1.59
CA ARG A 84 10.66 -29.22 2.21
C ARG A 84 9.51 -29.76 1.37
N TYR A 85 9.63 -31.00 0.89
CA TYR A 85 8.45 -31.75 0.46
C TYR A 85 7.55 -31.94 1.68
N SER A 86 6.24 -31.85 1.49
CA SER A 86 5.26 -32.05 2.56
C SER A 86 5.61 -33.32 3.34
N LYS A 87 5.91 -33.22 4.64
CA LYS A 87 6.00 -34.36 5.56
C LYS A 87 4.64 -35.06 5.57
N GLY A 88 4.40 -35.94 4.59
CA GLY A 88 3.05 -36.52 4.40
C GLY A 88 2.71 -37.02 3.01
N GLY A 89 3.66 -37.17 2.08
CA GLY A 89 3.41 -37.92 0.84
C GLY A 89 2.65 -37.15 -0.24
N LYS A 90 2.82 -35.83 -0.33
CA LYS A 90 2.57 -35.12 -1.60
C LYS A 90 3.92 -34.93 -2.30
N ASP A 91 4.18 -35.79 -3.28
CA ASP A 91 5.42 -35.88 -4.06
C ASP A 91 5.61 -34.71 -5.05
N SER A 92 5.18 -33.50 -4.69
CA SER A 92 5.10 -32.38 -5.63
C SER A 92 5.55 -31.09 -4.96
N TRP A 93 6.61 -30.49 -5.52
CA TRP A 93 7.15 -29.22 -5.07
C TRP A 93 6.40 -28.05 -5.73
N LEU A 94 6.16 -26.98 -4.97
CA LEU A 94 5.61 -25.74 -5.47
C LEU A 94 6.59 -24.61 -5.19
N CYS A 95 6.87 -23.79 -6.20
CA CYS A 95 7.73 -22.62 -6.06
C CYS A 95 7.10 -21.58 -5.14
N SER A 96 7.88 -20.57 -4.74
CA SER A 96 7.44 -19.45 -3.89
C SER A 96 6.13 -18.82 -4.35
N ASP A 97 5.90 -18.77 -5.65
CA ASP A 97 4.76 -18.07 -6.28
C ASP A 97 3.49 -18.90 -6.32
N HIS A 98 3.58 -20.22 -6.15
CA HIS A 98 2.43 -21.12 -6.21
C HIS A 98 2.14 -21.81 -4.87
N ARG A 99 3.09 -21.80 -3.94
CA ARG A 99 2.89 -22.30 -2.58
C ARG A 99 2.20 -21.27 -1.69
N CYS A 100 1.42 -21.76 -0.75
CA CYS A 100 0.85 -20.95 0.32
C CYS A 100 1.95 -20.20 1.09
N LYS A 101 1.70 -18.93 1.43
CA LYS A 101 2.64 -18.07 2.17
C LYS A 101 2.71 -18.38 3.67
N ALA A 102 1.72 -19.05 4.24
CA ALA A 102 1.71 -19.42 5.66
C ALA A 102 2.91 -20.31 6.01
N ASP A 103 3.48 -20.08 7.19
CA ASP A 103 4.62 -20.86 7.68
C ASP A 103 4.27 -22.35 7.77
N ASP A 104 5.22 -23.19 7.37
CA ASP A 104 5.07 -24.65 7.29
C ASP A 104 3.86 -25.15 6.47
N CYS A 105 3.30 -24.32 5.57
CA CYS A 105 2.25 -24.72 4.65
C CYS A 105 2.77 -24.94 3.22
N TYR A 106 2.62 -26.17 2.73
CA TYR A 106 3.08 -26.57 1.39
C TYR A 106 1.93 -26.80 0.40
N LYS A 107 0.71 -26.35 0.74
CA LYS A 107 -0.45 -26.46 -0.15
C LYS A 107 -0.37 -25.41 -1.27
N HIS A 108 -1.03 -25.71 -2.38
CA HIS A 108 -1.22 -24.76 -3.47
C HIS A 108 -2.03 -23.55 -2.99
N ARG A 109 -1.71 -22.35 -3.49
CA ARG A 109 -2.55 -21.17 -3.32
C ARG A 109 -3.94 -21.43 -3.92
N ARG A 110 -4.98 -20.76 -3.42
CA ARG A 110 -6.32 -20.93 -4.00
C ARG A 110 -6.35 -20.53 -5.48
N ASP A 111 -5.79 -19.36 -5.77
CA ASP A 111 -5.73 -18.76 -7.10
C ASP A 111 -4.54 -17.80 -7.23
N SER A 112 -4.31 -17.27 -8.44
CA SER A 112 -3.20 -16.38 -8.75
C SER A 112 -3.23 -15.03 -8.03
N ASN A 113 -4.38 -14.59 -7.53
CA ASN A 113 -4.55 -13.34 -6.78
C ASN A 113 -4.43 -13.54 -5.26
N THR A 114 -4.39 -14.78 -4.80
CA THR A 114 -4.22 -15.14 -3.39
C THR A 114 -2.78 -15.49 -3.06
N LYS A 115 -2.38 -15.22 -1.83
CA LYS A 115 -1.10 -15.60 -1.24
C LYS A 115 -1.24 -16.87 -0.40
N TYR A 116 -2.46 -17.27 -0.06
CA TYR A 116 -2.74 -18.39 0.84
C TYR A 116 -3.57 -19.50 0.17
N CYS A 117 -3.51 -20.70 0.73
CA CYS A 117 -4.40 -21.81 0.37
C CYS A 117 -5.80 -21.61 0.99
N ASP A 118 -6.75 -22.48 0.64
CA ASP A 118 -8.14 -22.39 1.15
C ASP A 118 -8.27 -22.35 2.67
N ASP A 119 -7.46 -23.13 3.38
CA ASP A 119 -7.49 -23.21 4.84
C ASP A 119 -7.01 -21.90 5.48
N HIS A 120 -5.89 -21.37 4.99
CA HIS A 120 -5.26 -20.16 5.53
C HIS A 120 -5.89 -18.86 5.01
N ALA A 121 -6.66 -18.91 3.93
CA ALA A 121 -7.34 -17.75 3.38
C ALA A 121 -8.44 -17.22 4.32
N LYS A 122 -9.08 -18.07 5.13
CA LYS A 122 -10.14 -17.65 6.06
C LYS A 122 -9.64 -16.63 7.09
N GLU A 123 -8.45 -16.87 7.64
CA GLU A 123 -7.82 -16.01 8.65
C GLU A 123 -7.10 -14.80 8.04
N ASN A 124 -6.91 -14.82 6.72
CA ASN A 124 -6.19 -13.78 5.99
C ASN A 124 -7.07 -13.04 4.98
N LYS A 125 -8.39 -13.18 5.05
CA LYS A 125 -9.31 -12.48 4.16
C LYS A 125 -9.38 -10.99 4.49
N CYS A 126 -9.50 -10.15 3.46
CA CYS A 126 -9.85 -8.74 3.65
C CYS A 126 -11.23 -8.60 4.32
N GLU A 127 -11.36 -7.71 5.32
CA GLU A 127 -12.63 -7.45 6.02
C GLU A 127 -13.67 -6.65 5.22
N VAL A 128 -13.36 -6.23 4.00
CA VAL A 128 -14.33 -5.54 3.15
C VAL A 128 -15.28 -6.56 2.54
N SER A 129 -16.58 -6.35 2.69
CA SER A 129 -17.63 -7.17 2.08
C SER A 129 -17.37 -7.38 0.59
N ASP A 130 -17.60 -8.60 0.12
CA ASP A 130 -17.41 -9.01 -1.28
C ASP A 130 -15.97 -8.89 -1.82
N CYS A 131 -14.98 -8.66 -0.95
CA CYS A 131 -13.57 -8.75 -1.33
C CYS A 131 -13.05 -10.18 -1.15
N SER A 132 -12.56 -10.78 -2.24
CA SER A 132 -11.90 -12.10 -2.23
C SER A 132 -10.39 -12.03 -1.99
N SER A 133 -9.80 -10.84 -1.98
CA SER A 133 -8.36 -10.66 -1.82
C SER A 133 -7.89 -10.88 -0.38
N ASP A 134 -6.66 -11.37 -0.25
CA ASP A 134 -6.01 -11.51 1.05
C ASP A 134 -5.59 -10.16 1.62
N ARG A 135 -5.60 -10.05 2.94
CA ARG A 135 -5.12 -8.90 3.69
C ARG A 135 -3.62 -8.71 3.46
N SER A 136 -3.21 -7.47 3.24
CA SER A 136 -1.80 -7.05 3.23
C SER A 136 -1.44 -6.35 4.54
N SER A 137 -2.43 -5.78 5.22
CA SER A 137 -2.34 -5.21 6.56
C SER A 137 -3.14 -6.05 7.56
N LYS A 138 -3.29 -5.57 8.79
CA LYS A 138 -4.03 -6.26 9.86
C LYS A 138 -5.46 -6.64 9.46
N HIS A 139 -6.15 -5.76 8.72
CA HIS A 139 -7.58 -5.85 8.44
C HIS A 139 -7.93 -5.87 6.95
N TYR A 140 -7.09 -5.26 6.10
CA TYR A 140 -7.47 -4.96 4.72
C TYR A 140 -6.42 -5.44 3.73
N CYS A 141 -6.87 -5.75 2.51
CA CYS A 141 -5.98 -5.97 1.37
C CYS A 141 -5.32 -4.66 0.93
N GLU A 142 -4.37 -4.75 0.00
CA GLU A 142 -3.60 -3.60 -0.48
C GLU A 142 -4.48 -2.53 -1.13
N LYS A 143 -5.50 -2.94 -1.89
CA LYS A 143 -6.49 -2.04 -2.51
C LYS A 143 -7.38 -1.32 -1.49
N HIS A 144 -7.59 -1.93 -0.33
CA HIS A 144 -8.45 -1.41 0.72
C HIS A 144 -7.69 -0.77 1.89
N THR A 145 -6.36 -0.86 1.90
CA THR A 145 -5.49 -0.21 2.89
C THR A 145 -5.06 1.16 2.36
N CYS A 146 -5.13 2.18 3.21
CA CYS A 146 -4.66 3.52 2.87
C CYS A 146 -3.20 3.51 2.42
N GLN A 147 -2.90 4.03 1.24
CA GLN A 147 -1.53 4.14 0.72
C GLN A 147 -0.67 5.23 1.42
N HIS A 148 -1.03 5.64 2.63
CA HIS A 148 -0.15 6.51 3.42
C HIS A 148 0.77 5.59 4.21
N PRO A 149 2.09 5.86 4.28
CA PRO A 149 3.02 5.06 5.07
C PRO A 149 2.46 4.82 6.48
N ASP A 150 2.59 3.58 6.94
CA ASP A 150 2.17 3.10 8.26
C ASP A 150 0.67 3.22 8.58
N CYS A 151 -0.17 3.59 7.61
CA CYS A 151 -1.60 3.70 7.81
C CYS A 151 -2.32 2.39 7.48
N THR A 152 -2.89 1.75 8.49
CA THR A 152 -3.66 0.50 8.34
C THR A 152 -5.16 0.72 8.17
N ARG A 153 -5.61 1.98 8.00
CA ARG A 153 -7.04 2.34 7.90
C ARG A 153 -7.59 2.01 6.51
N LYS A 154 -8.89 1.74 6.45
CA LYS A 154 -9.63 1.50 5.21
C LYS A 154 -9.59 2.72 4.27
N THR A 155 -9.41 2.49 2.98
CA THR A 155 -9.57 3.52 1.95
C THR A 155 -11.02 4.04 1.86
N LEU A 156 -11.19 5.28 1.38
CA LEU A 156 -12.50 5.90 1.24
C LEU A 156 -12.93 5.90 -0.24
N ASN A 157 -14.01 5.20 -0.57
CA ASN A 157 -14.52 5.11 -1.95
C ASN A 157 -15.03 6.45 -2.51
N SER A 158 -15.51 7.33 -1.64
CA SER A 158 -16.10 8.64 -1.98
C SER A 158 -15.17 9.83 -1.68
N GLY A 159 -13.89 9.56 -1.39
CA GLY A 159 -12.89 10.59 -1.14
C GLY A 159 -12.41 11.28 -2.42
N ARG A 160 -11.68 12.38 -2.23
CA ARG A 160 -10.92 13.04 -3.32
C ARG A 160 -9.76 12.18 -3.81
N SER A 161 -9.21 11.32 -2.94
CA SER A 161 -8.37 10.19 -3.33
C SER A 161 -9.00 8.89 -2.84
N LYS A 162 -9.26 7.97 -3.77
CA LYS A 162 -9.79 6.62 -3.50
C LYS A 162 -8.75 5.71 -2.84
N GLU A 163 -7.49 6.11 -2.83
CA GLU A 163 -6.36 5.33 -2.29
C GLU A 163 -6.01 5.72 -0.86
N LYS A 164 -6.66 6.77 -0.33
CA LYS A 164 -6.40 7.30 1.01
C LYS A 164 -7.62 7.09 1.89
N CYS A 165 -7.38 6.93 3.19
CA CYS A 165 -8.46 6.94 4.17
C CYS A 165 -8.99 8.36 4.39
N ARG A 166 -10.05 8.50 5.20
CA ARG A 166 -10.65 9.81 5.54
C ARG A 166 -9.65 10.81 6.17
N HIS A 167 -8.64 10.34 6.90
CA HIS A 167 -7.65 11.21 7.57
C HIS A 167 -6.50 11.66 6.65
N HIS A 168 -6.31 10.98 5.53
CA HIS A 168 -5.23 11.26 4.58
C HIS A 168 -5.77 11.75 3.24
N GLN A 169 -7.00 12.29 3.24
CA GLN A 169 -7.51 12.97 2.06
C GLN A 169 -6.67 14.23 1.79
N PRO A 170 -6.23 14.46 0.55
CA PRO A 170 -5.38 15.61 0.21
C PRO A 170 -6.12 16.92 0.46
N CYS A 171 -5.51 18.10 0.38
CA CYS A 171 -6.22 19.38 0.36
C CYS A 171 -6.77 19.68 -1.04
N ALA A 172 -7.92 20.35 -1.16
CA ALA A 172 -8.43 20.77 -2.48
C ALA A 172 -7.70 21.99 -3.07
N SER A 173 -6.79 22.61 -2.30
CA SER A 173 -5.99 23.74 -2.78
C SER A 173 -4.89 23.26 -3.74
N PRO A 174 -4.82 23.79 -4.98
CA PRO A 174 -3.79 23.40 -5.95
C PRO A 174 -2.38 23.53 -5.36
N GLY A 175 -1.55 22.51 -5.55
CA GLY A 175 -0.18 22.47 -5.03
C GLY A 175 -0.05 22.28 -3.51
N CYS A 176 -1.15 22.13 -2.77
CA CYS A 176 -1.09 21.86 -1.34
C CYS A 176 -0.94 20.36 -1.07
N THR A 177 0.17 19.99 -0.42
CA THR A 177 0.48 18.61 -0.04
C THR A 177 -0.08 18.21 1.33
N ARG A 178 -0.78 19.12 2.03
CA ARG A 178 -1.33 18.85 3.36
C ARG A 178 -2.60 18.00 3.26
N HIS A 179 -2.85 17.20 4.29
CA HIS A 179 -4.11 16.50 4.48
C HIS A 179 -5.18 17.42 5.09
N VAL A 180 -6.44 17.04 4.93
CA VAL A 180 -7.58 17.75 5.53
C VAL A 180 -7.95 17.19 6.88
N ASP A 181 -8.44 18.08 7.73
CA ASP A 181 -9.06 17.68 8.99
C ASP A 181 -10.45 17.09 8.73
N LEU A 182 -10.93 16.30 9.69
CA LEU A 182 -12.31 15.87 9.71
C LEU A 182 -13.22 16.96 10.29
N ASP A 183 -14.49 16.96 9.88
CA ASP A 183 -15.54 17.73 10.54
C ASP A 183 -16.15 16.98 11.74
N ALA A 184 -17.19 17.57 12.34
CA ALA A 184 -17.89 17.01 13.49
C ALA A 184 -18.56 15.64 13.18
N TYR A 185 -18.80 15.34 11.91
CA TYR A 185 -19.42 14.10 11.44
C TYR A 185 -18.38 13.07 10.95
N ASN A 186 -17.09 13.29 11.23
CA ASN A 186 -15.98 12.46 10.74
C ASN A 186 -15.85 12.43 9.21
N ILE A 187 -16.32 13.46 8.52
CA ILE A 187 -16.22 13.61 7.07
C ILE A 187 -15.00 14.48 6.75
N PRO A 188 -14.14 14.11 5.77
CA PRO A 188 -13.01 14.93 5.37
C PRO A 188 -13.47 16.30 4.87
N LYS A 189 -12.94 17.37 5.46
CA LYS A 189 -13.20 18.73 4.97
C LYS A 189 -12.65 18.91 3.56
N LYS A 190 -13.14 19.93 2.85
CA LYS A 190 -12.66 20.27 1.51
C LYS A 190 -11.23 20.83 1.54
N PHE A 191 -10.91 21.60 2.58
CA PHE A 191 -9.63 22.29 2.74
C PHE A 191 -8.96 21.90 4.06
N CYS A 192 -7.64 22.05 4.13
CA CYS A 192 -6.88 21.84 5.36
C CYS A 192 -7.02 23.07 6.26
N ALA A 193 -6.55 23.01 7.51
CA ALA A 193 -6.54 24.16 8.42
C ALA A 193 -5.93 25.47 7.84
N HIS A 194 -5.12 25.38 6.79
CA HIS A 194 -4.45 26.50 6.14
C HIS A 194 -5.16 27.05 4.90
N HIS A 195 -6.25 26.42 4.47
CA HIS A 195 -6.98 26.82 3.28
C HIS A 195 -8.48 26.90 3.58
N GLY A 196 -9.18 27.74 2.83
CA GLY A 196 -10.63 27.86 2.93
C GLY A 196 -11.24 28.41 1.66
N GLN A 197 -12.52 28.76 1.74
CA GLN A 197 -13.24 29.39 0.63
C GLN A 197 -13.38 30.90 0.84
N CYS A 198 -13.29 31.66 -0.25
CA CYS A 198 -13.49 33.11 -0.24
C CYS A 198 -14.89 33.46 0.27
N ARG A 199 -14.99 34.48 1.15
CA ARG A 199 -16.27 34.94 1.69
C ARG A 199 -17.12 35.80 0.73
N ILE A 200 -16.60 36.16 -0.44
CA ILE A 200 -17.38 36.89 -1.44
C ILE A 200 -18.42 35.95 -2.06
N HIS A 201 -19.67 36.40 -2.08
CA HIS A 201 -20.78 35.64 -2.64
C HIS A 201 -20.49 35.25 -4.10
N ARG A 202 -20.74 33.99 -4.46
CA ARG A 202 -20.42 33.38 -5.77
C ARG A 202 -18.92 33.33 -6.13
N CYS A 203 -18.01 33.67 -5.22
CA CYS A 203 -16.59 33.42 -5.43
C CYS A 203 -16.22 32.00 -4.99
N HIS A 204 -15.61 31.24 -5.91
CA HIS A 204 -15.07 29.92 -5.63
C HIS A 204 -13.56 29.92 -5.35
N GLY A 205 -12.97 31.12 -5.21
CA GLY A 205 -11.56 31.31 -4.93
C GLY A 205 -11.14 30.72 -3.58
N ILE A 206 -9.90 30.24 -3.53
CA ILE A 206 -9.32 29.60 -2.35
C ILE A 206 -8.56 30.66 -1.54
N VAL A 207 -8.77 30.67 -0.23
CA VAL A 207 -8.08 31.58 0.70
C VAL A 207 -6.93 30.87 1.37
N ARG A 208 -5.85 31.60 1.65
CA ARG A 208 -4.73 31.13 2.47
C ARG A 208 -4.98 31.43 3.94
N THR A 209 -4.26 30.75 4.83
CA THR A 209 -4.29 30.97 6.28
C THR A 209 -4.26 32.45 6.64
N GLY A 210 -5.16 32.90 7.51
CA GLY A 210 -5.22 34.28 7.99
C GLY A 210 -5.99 35.25 7.08
N SER A 211 -6.34 34.85 5.86
CA SER A 211 -7.16 35.65 4.95
C SER A 211 -8.60 35.14 4.88
N TRP A 212 -9.55 36.06 4.75
CA TRP A 212 -10.98 35.75 4.54
C TRP A 212 -11.36 35.79 3.05
N TYR A 213 -10.42 36.22 2.20
CA TYR A 213 -10.65 36.51 0.80
C TYR A 213 -9.56 35.85 -0.06
N CYS A 214 -9.89 35.45 -1.30
CA CYS A 214 -8.87 34.90 -2.20
C CYS A 214 -7.95 36.03 -2.71
N ALA A 215 -6.85 35.70 -3.39
CA ALA A 215 -5.91 36.69 -3.93
C ALA A 215 -6.55 37.78 -4.81
N GLU A 216 -7.66 37.45 -5.49
CA GLU A 216 -8.43 38.40 -6.29
C GLU A 216 -9.24 39.37 -5.44
N HIS A 217 -9.70 38.95 -4.26
CA HIS A 217 -10.58 39.71 -3.39
C HIS A 217 -9.88 40.28 -2.14
N GLU A 218 -8.67 39.83 -1.82
CA GLU A 218 -7.92 40.27 -0.64
C GLU A 218 -7.27 41.64 -0.87
N CYS A 219 -7.42 42.56 0.07
CA CYS A 219 -6.73 43.84 0.03
C CYS A 219 -5.20 43.63 0.07
N TYR A 220 -4.46 44.36 -0.76
CA TYR A 220 -3.00 44.24 -0.89
C TYR A 220 -2.22 44.49 0.42
N ILE A 221 -2.81 45.22 1.35
CA ILE A 221 -2.25 45.39 2.69
C ILE A 221 -2.41 44.07 3.47
N VAL A 222 -1.30 43.39 3.75
CA VAL A 222 -1.23 42.06 4.39
C VAL A 222 -2.02 41.96 5.70
N THR A 223 -2.12 43.05 6.47
CA THR A 223 -2.85 43.11 7.75
C THR A 223 -4.32 43.54 7.61
N CYS A 224 -4.82 43.72 6.39
CA CYS A 224 -6.15 44.24 6.12
C CYS A 224 -7.12 43.12 5.75
N HIS A 225 -7.92 42.67 6.71
CA HIS A 225 -8.94 41.64 6.51
C HIS A 225 -10.22 42.14 5.82
N ARG A 226 -10.13 43.13 4.92
CA ARG A 226 -11.26 43.67 4.16
C ARG A 226 -11.13 43.33 2.68
N PRO A 227 -12.25 43.14 1.96
CA PRO A 227 -12.19 42.84 0.55
C PRO A 227 -11.77 44.08 -0.25
N LYS A 228 -11.20 43.88 -1.44
CA LYS A 228 -10.98 44.94 -2.42
C LYS A 228 -12.31 45.60 -2.77
N ASP A 229 -12.29 46.92 -2.99
CA ASP A 229 -13.47 47.66 -3.40
C ASP A 229 -13.67 47.56 -4.93
N LEU A 230 -14.19 46.42 -5.36
CA LEU A 230 -14.46 46.16 -6.78
C LEU A 230 -15.62 47.03 -7.32
N SER A 231 -16.49 47.52 -6.44
CA SER A 231 -17.70 48.26 -6.80
C SER A 231 -17.42 49.71 -7.17
N ASN A 232 -16.61 50.43 -6.37
CA ASN A 232 -16.38 51.86 -6.57
C ASN A 232 -15.06 52.16 -7.29
N ALA A 233 -14.16 51.19 -7.40
CA ALA A 233 -12.88 51.36 -8.09
C ALA A 233 -12.43 50.04 -8.75
N PRO A 234 -13.02 49.68 -9.90
CA PRO A 234 -12.64 48.48 -10.64
C PRO A 234 -11.12 48.46 -10.90
N GLY A 235 -10.46 47.33 -10.59
CA GLY A 235 -8.99 47.20 -10.71
C GLY A 235 -8.18 47.72 -9.51
N THR A 236 -8.81 48.30 -8.49
CA THR A 236 -8.12 48.68 -7.25
C THR A 236 -7.54 47.45 -6.54
N ARG A 237 -6.37 47.61 -5.95
CA ARG A 237 -5.74 46.60 -5.08
C ARG A 237 -6.11 46.77 -3.60
N PHE A 238 -6.91 47.79 -3.27
CA PHE A 238 -7.16 48.20 -1.89
C PHE A 238 -8.65 48.12 -1.53
N CYS A 239 -8.95 47.99 -0.24
CA CYS A 239 -10.33 48.11 0.26
C CYS A 239 -10.79 49.58 0.27
N HIS A 240 -12.11 49.79 0.32
CA HIS A 240 -12.75 51.12 0.25
C HIS A 240 -12.11 52.13 1.21
N ARG A 241 -11.90 51.73 2.48
CA ARG A 241 -11.30 52.57 3.51
C ARG A 241 -9.87 53.00 3.18
N ARG A 242 -9.06 52.11 2.59
CA ARG A 242 -7.67 52.43 2.21
C ARG A 242 -7.65 53.40 1.03
N ILE A 243 -8.55 53.23 0.06
CA ILE A 243 -8.70 54.16 -1.07
C ILE A 243 -9.06 55.57 -0.56
N GLN A 244 -10.03 55.66 0.37
CA GLN A 244 -10.40 56.95 0.98
C GLN A 244 -9.23 57.61 1.73
N MET A 245 -8.45 56.83 2.49
CA MET A 245 -7.26 57.37 3.18
C MET A 245 -6.19 57.89 2.20
N PHE A 246 -5.93 57.18 1.09
CA PHE A 246 -4.97 57.65 0.08
C PHE A 246 -5.45 58.92 -0.62
N ARG A 247 -6.74 59.00 -0.97
CA ARG A 247 -7.33 60.23 -1.55
C ARG A 247 -7.16 61.41 -0.59
N CYS A 248 -7.48 61.24 0.68
CA CYS A 248 -7.31 62.31 1.68
C CYS A 248 -5.86 62.78 1.88
N ARG A 249 -4.86 61.88 1.78
CA ARG A 249 -3.45 62.27 1.87
C ARG A 249 -2.97 63.08 0.66
N LEU A 250 -3.41 62.74 -0.55
CA LEU A 250 -3.08 63.50 -1.76
C LEU A 250 -3.68 64.92 -1.73
N TYR A 251 -4.89 65.07 -1.19
CA TYR A 251 -5.51 66.38 -1.00
C TYR A 251 -4.72 67.29 -0.04
N LYS A 252 -4.09 66.74 1.01
CA LYS A 252 -3.28 67.51 1.97
C LYS A 252 -1.95 68.04 1.40
N PHE A 253 -1.47 67.50 0.28
CA PHE A 253 -0.21 67.94 -0.35
C PHE A 253 -0.39 68.89 -1.53
N SER A 254 -1.63 69.28 -1.85
CA SER A 254 -1.89 70.29 -2.87
C SER A 254 -1.75 71.69 -2.26
N PRO A 255 -0.75 72.52 -2.64
CA PRO A 255 -0.49 73.82 -1.99
C PRO A 255 -1.62 74.85 -2.17
N ARG A 256 -2.62 74.56 -3.00
CA ARG A 256 -3.73 75.46 -3.33
C ARG A 256 -4.99 75.29 -2.48
N LEU A 257 -5.02 74.37 -1.51
CA LEU A 257 -6.20 74.15 -0.67
C LEU A 257 -5.83 74.04 0.81
N LYS A 258 -5.15 75.06 1.36
CA LYS A 258 -5.06 75.26 2.81
C LYS A 258 -6.40 75.83 3.29
N GLY A 259 -7.37 74.95 3.57
CA GLY A 259 -8.64 75.39 4.18
C GLY A 259 -9.77 74.35 4.21
N SER A 260 -9.77 73.33 3.35
CA SER A 260 -10.83 72.31 3.38
C SER A 260 -10.41 71.11 4.23
N SER A 261 -11.06 70.94 5.37
CA SER A 261 -11.13 69.66 6.08
C SER A 261 -11.47 68.56 5.07
N CYS A 262 -10.76 67.42 5.13
CA CYS A 262 -11.20 66.21 4.42
C CYS A 262 -12.71 66.06 4.65
N PRO A 263 -13.54 65.98 3.60
CA PRO A 263 -14.95 65.81 3.83
C PRO A 263 -15.12 64.46 4.54
N GLU A 264 -15.54 64.52 5.80
CA GLU A 264 -16.26 63.42 6.41
C GLU A 264 -17.53 63.23 5.57
N MET A 265 -17.38 62.47 4.49
CA MET A 265 -18.53 61.96 3.76
C MET A 265 -19.13 60.88 4.64
N LEU A 266 -20.03 61.36 5.50
CA LEU A 266 -21.13 60.65 6.11
C LEU A 266 -21.37 59.32 5.39
N SER A 267 -21.10 58.24 6.12
CA SER A 267 -21.67 56.95 5.81
C SER A 267 -23.18 57.10 5.89
N THR A 268 -23.84 57.30 4.76
CA THR A 268 -25.28 57.08 4.61
C THR A 268 -25.52 55.58 4.67
N TYR A 269 -25.48 55.05 5.90
CA TYR A 269 -26.23 53.86 6.27
C TYR A 269 -27.71 54.23 6.20
N LEU A 270 -28.34 53.98 5.04
CA LEU A 270 -29.80 53.86 4.99
C LEU A 270 -30.19 52.59 5.75
N ARG A 271 -30.44 52.75 7.05
CA ARG A 271 -31.36 51.92 7.82
C ARG A 271 -32.40 52.84 8.44
N THR A 272 -33.57 52.91 7.81
CA THR A 272 -34.82 53.22 8.49
C THR A 272 -35.85 52.18 8.09
N THR A 273 -36.03 51.21 8.99
CA THR A 273 -37.30 50.53 9.23
C THR A 273 -38.35 51.53 9.70
N ARG A 274 -39.51 51.57 9.02
CA ARG A 274 -40.86 51.85 9.55
C ARG A 274 -41.81 51.08 8.62
N LEU A 275 -42.40 49.97 9.07
CA LEU A 275 -43.77 49.91 9.63
C LEU A 275 -44.76 50.75 8.82
N LEU A 276 -45.41 50.11 7.84
CA LEU A 276 -46.85 49.83 7.81
C LEU A 276 -47.04 48.44 7.22
#